data_AF-A0A7G9FY23-F1
#
_entry.id   AF-A0A7G9FY23-F1
#
_cell.length_a   1.000
_cell.length_b   1.000
_cell.length_c   1.000
_cell.angle_alpha   90.00
_cell.angle_beta   90.00
_cell.angle_gamma   90.00
#
_symmetry.space_group_name_H-M   'P 1'
#
loop_
_entity.id
_entity.type
_entity.pdbx_description
1 polymer ?
#
loop_
_entity_poly.entity_id
_entity_poly.type
_entity_poly.pdbx_seq_one_letter_code
_entity_poly.pdbx_strand_id
1 'polypeptide(L)'
;MRRKAISNIMFYVTTVLLILTIVFCIGSTVKSESSNETQRIENQVKEQQLLTKVKQYLNENGCRNSGVTLTYVMDESGACDYTFTIHHKKINAMSEEEREDFRTELSQICAVSDGTTISYEYLLTDF
;
A
#
# COMPACT_ATOMS: atom_id res chain seq x y z
N MET A 1 -62.65 -4.07 -17.34
CA MET A 1 -61.44 -3.45 -17.94
C MET A 1 -60.33 -3.07 -16.95
N ARG A 2 -60.60 -2.84 -15.65
CA ARG A 2 -59.57 -2.42 -14.67
C ARG A 2 -58.49 -3.48 -14.33
N ARG A 3 -58.84 -4.78 -14.31
CA ARG A 3 -57.90 -5.87 -13.97
C ARG A 3 -56.78 -6.08 -15.01
N LYS A 4 -57.05 -5.88 -16.32
CA LYS A 4 -56.05 -6.00 -17.39
C LYS A 4 -55.01 -4.88 -17.35
N ALA A 5 -55.42 -3.64 -17.04
CA ALA A 5 -54.51 -2.51 -16.90
C ALA A 5 -53.56 -2.68 -15.71
N ILE A 6 -54.05 -3.20 -14.57
CA ILE A 6 -53.24 -3.48 -13.39
C ILE A 6 -52.18 -4.56 -13.70
N SER A 7 -52.53 -5.61 -14.44
CA SER A 7 -51.59 -6.67 -14.82
C SER A 7 -50.48 -6.18 -15.75
N ASN A 8 -50.80 -5.31 -16.70
CA ASN A 8 -49.78 -4.72 -17.59
C ASN A 8 -48.87 -3.77 -16.82
N ILE A 9 -49.41 -2.93 -15.94
CA ILE A 9 -48.62 -2.04 -15.08
C ILE A 9 -47.68 -2.84 -14.18
N MET A 10 -48.18 -3.92 -13.57
CA MET A 10 -47.37 -4.81 -12.74
C MET A 10 -46.23 -5.45 -13.55
N PHE A 11 -46.51 -5.88 -14.78
CA PHE A 11 -45.50 -6.44 -15.69
C PHE A 11 -44.40 -5.42 -16.04
N TYR A 12 -44.78 -4.17 -16.34
CA TYR A 12 -43.80 -3.10 -16.60
C TYR A 12 -42.98 -2.77 -15.35
N VAL A 13 -43.61 -2.69 -14.18
CA VAL A 13 -42.91 -2.44 -12.91
C VAL A 13 -41.91 -3.55 -12.59
N THR A 14 -42.30 -4.82 -12.73
CA THR A 14 -41.40 -5.95 -12.51
C THR A 14 -40.24 -5.96 -13.51
N THR A 15 -40.50 -5.64 -14.77
CA THR A 15 -39.46 -5.58 -15.82
C THR A 15 -38.45 -4.47 -15.53
N VAL A 16 -38.92 -3.27 -15.15
CA VAL A 16 -38.05 -2.14 -14.78
C VAL A 16 -37.23 -2.48 -13.53
N LEU A 17 -37.84 -3.11 -12.52
CA LEU A 17 -37.13 -3.54 -11.32
C LEU A 17 -36.02 -4.57 -11.67
N LEU A 18 -36.31 -5.52 -12.55
CA LEU A 18 -35.34 -6.53 -13.00
C LEU A 18 -34.17 -5.88 -13.73
N ILE A 19 -34.43 -4.93 -14.64
CA ILE A 19 -33.39 -4.17 -15.33
C ILE A 19 -32.52 -3.38 -14.34
N LEU A 20 -33.15 -2.71 -13.37
CA LEU A 20 -32.43 -1.98 -12.32
C LEU A 20 -31.56 -2.91 -11.47
N THR A 21 -32.05 -4.10 -11.11
CA THR A 21 -31.25 -5.09 -10.36
C THR A 21 -30.06 -5.59 -11.17
N ILE A 22 -30.22 -5.86 -12.48
CA ILE A 22 -29.12 -6.31 -13.33
C ILE A 22 -28.04 -5.21 -13.46
N VAL A 23 -28.44 -3.96 -13.69
CA VAL A 23 -27.52 -2.82 -13.76
C VAL A 23 -26.78 -2.62 -12.43
N PHE A 24 -27.50 -2.73 -11.31
CA PHE A 24 -26.91 -2.64 -9.97
C PHE A 24 -25.93 -3.78 -9.70
N CYS A 25 -26.27 -5.02 -10.07
CA CYS A 25 -25.39 -6.18 -9.92
C CYS A 25 -24.07 -6.01 -10.71
N ILE A 26 -24.12 -5.47 -11.93
CA ILE A 26 -22.91 -5.23 -12.74
C ILE A 26 -22.10 -4.06 -12.18
N GLY A 27 -22.74 -2.95 -11.82
CA GLY A 27 -22.08 -1.76 -11.26
C GLY A 27 -21.41 -1.99 -9.90
N SER A 28 -21.97 -2.91 -9.10
CA SER A 28 -21.40 -3.30 -7.81
C SER A 28 -20.17 -4.20 -7.95
N THR A 29 -20.15 -5.07 -8.97
CA THR A 29 -19.08 -6.06 -9.17
C THR A 29 -17.78 -5.40 -9.62
N VAL A 30 -17.82 -4.37 -10.47
CA VAL A 30 -16.60 -3.71 -10.99
C VAL A 30 -15.91 -2.80 -9.97
N LYS A 31 -16.67 -2.24 -9.02
CA LYS A 31 -16.15 -1.22 -8.08
C LYS A 31 -15.42 -1.83 -6.88
N SER A 32 -15.78 -3.05 -6.49
CA SER A 32 -15.10 -3.76 -5.39
C SER A 32 -13.75 -4.34 -5.83
N GLU A 33 -13.64 -4.79 -7.08
CA GLU A 33 -12.40 -5.37 -7.63
C GLU A 33 -11.43 -4.29 -8.10
N SER A 34 -11.92 -3.24 -8.80
CA SER A 34 -11.03 -2.20 -9.33
C SER A 34 -10.42 -1.33 -8.24
N SER A 35 -11.14 -1.04 -7.14
CA SER A 35 -10.59 -0.23 -6.05
C SER A 35 -9.49 -0.97 -5.29
N ASN A 36 -9.60 -2.30 -5.15
CA ASN A 36 -8.58 -3.12 -4.51
C ASN A 36 -7.33 -3.22 -5.40
N GLU A 37 -7.50 -3.50 -6.69
CA GLU A 37 -6.40 -3.55 -7.65
C GLU A 37 -5.71 -2.19 -7.82
N THR A 38 -6.47 -1.09 -7.86
CA THR A 38 -5.89 0.26 -7.94
C THR A 38 -5.07 0.59 -6.69
N GLN A 39 -5.58 0.28 -5.50
CA GLN A 39 -4.83 0.46 -4.24
C GLN A 39 -3.58 -0.40 -4.18
N ARG A 40 -3.63 -1.65 -4.66
CA ARG A 40 -2.46 -2.53 -4.75
C ARG A 40 -1.38 -1.97 -5.68
N ILE A 41 -1.77 -1.48 -6.86
CA ILE A 41 -0.83 -0.90 -7.83
C ILE A 41 -0.21 0.38 -7.26
N GLU A 42 -1.01 1.24 -6.64
CA GLU A 42 -0.52 2.46 -5.98
C GLU A 42 0.49 2.13 -4.87
N ASN A 43 0.19 1.14 -4.02
CA ASN A 43 1.09 0.70 -2.96
C ASN A 43 2.39 0.13 -3.53
N GLN A 44 2.33 -0.71 -4.57
CA GLN A 44 3.53 -1.22 -5.24
C GLN A 44 4.40 -0.09 -5.81
N VAL A 45 3.81 0.94 -6.42
CA VAL A 45 4.56 2.08 -6.92
C VAL A 45 5.21 2.85 -5.77
N LYS A 46 4.48 3.10 -4.67
CA LYS A 46 5.03 3.75 -3.47
C LYS A 46 6.19 2.95 -2.87
N GLU A 47 6.05 1.63 -2.74
CA GLU A 47 7.08 0.72 -2.26
C GLU A 47 8.36 0.77 -3.12
N GLN A 48 8.22 0.75 -4.45
CA GLN A 48 9.36 0.83 -5.36
C GLN A 48 10.09 2.17 -5.27
N GLN A 49 9.34 3.27 -5.10
CA GLN A 49 9.92 4.60 -4.90
C GLN A 49 10.70 4.66 -3.58
N LEU A 50 10.11 4.15 -2.49
CA LEU A 50 10.74 4.06 -1.17
C LEU A 50 12.02 3.23 -1.21
N LEU A 51 11.98 2.04 -1.83
CA LEU A 51 13.15 1.18 -2.01
C LEU A 51 14.25 1.87 -2.83
N THR A 52 13.87 2.58 -3.89
CA THR A 52 14.84 3.28 -4.75
C THR A 52 15.53 4.41 -4.00
N LYS A 53 14.77 5.22 -3.25
CA LYS A 53 15.32 6.30 -2.42
C LYS A 53 16.31 5.77 -1.38
N VAL A 54 15.92 4.73 -0.62
CA VAL A 54 16.79 4.13 0.40
C VAL A 54 18.05 3.52 -0.22
N LYS A 55 17.92 2.78 -1.33
CA LYS A 55 19.07 2.22 -2.03
C LYS A 55 20.02 3.28 -2.56
N GLN A 56 19.48 4.38 -3.09
CA GLN A 56 20.30 5.49 -3.57
C GLN A 56 21.07 6.14 -2.42
N TYR A 57 20.39 6.47 -1.32
CA TYR A 57 21.03 7.03 -0.14
C TYR A 57 22.12 6.10 0.43
N LEU A 58 21.84 4.80 0.53
CA LEU A 58 22.83 3.81 0.96
C LEU A 58 24.05 3.78 0.04
N ASN A 59 23.84 3.89 -1.28
CA ASN A 59 24.93 3.91 -2.25
C ASN A 59 25.81 5.17 -2.11
N GLU A 60 25.20 6.34 -1.89
CA GLU A 60 25.89 7.62 -1.69
C GLU A 60 26.67 7.67 -0.37
N ASN A 61 26.17 7.01 0.69
CA ASN A 61 26.78 7.00 2.02
C ASN A 61 27.82 5.87 2.23
N GLY A 62 28.27 5.23 1.16
CA GLY A 62 29.28 4.18 1.19
C GLY A 62 28.79 2.83 1.73
N CYS A 63 27.47 2.62 1.77
CA CYS A 63 26.81 1.35 2.09
C CYS A 63 26.35 0.64 0.79
N ARG A 64 27.20 0.66 -0.24
CA ARG A 64 26.91 0.02 -1.53
C ARG A 64 26.86 -1.50 -1.37
N ASN A 65 25.89 -2.14 -2.03
CA ASN A 65 25.57 -3.57 -1.89
C ASN A 65 24.92 -3.95 -0.54
N SER A 66 24.25 -3.01 0.11
CA SER A 66 23.37 -3.33 1.24
C SER A 66 22.22 -4.23 0.80
N GLY A 67 21.93 -5.26 1.61
CA GLY A 67 20.67 -5.97 1.52
C GLY A 67 19.57 -5.09 2.10
N VAL A 68 18.55 -4.76 1.30
CA VAL A 68 17.41 -3.95 1.74
C VAL A 68 16.14 -4.70 1.41
N THR A 69 15.34 -4.96 2.45
CA THR A 69 14.00 -5.52 2.34
C THR A 69 12.99 -4.51 2.87
N LEU A 70 11.85 -4.37 2.19
CA LEU A 70 10.72 -3.57 2.65
C LEU A 70 9.56 -4.53 2.93
N THR A 71 9.04 -4.48 4.15
CA THR A 71 7.84 -5.21 4.56
C THR A 71 6.77 -4.21 4.99
N TYR A 72 5.50 -4.58 4.90
CA TYR A 72 4.41 -3.72 5.37
C TYR A 72 3.34 -4.51 6.11
N VAL A 73 2.63 -3.80 6.99
CA VAL A 73 1.40 -4.25 7.63
C VAL A 73 0.31 -3.25 7.27
N MET A 74 -0.81 -3.73 6.73
CA MET A 74 -1.95 -2.88 6.39
C MET A 74 -2.99 -3.00 7.51
N ASP A 75 -3.47 -1.87 8.00
CA ASP A 75 -4.54 -1.82 9.00
C ASP A 75 -5.94 -1.92 8.35
N GLU A 76 -6.99 -1.95 9.18
CA GLU A 76 -8.38 -2.00 8.72
C GLU A 76 -8.82 -0.73 7.96
N SER A 77 -8.08 0.38 8.10
CA SER A 77 -8.33 1.65 7.41
C SER A 77 -7.65 1.72 6.03
N GLY A 78 -6.77 0.76 5.72
CA GLY A 78 -5.95 0.73 4.51
C GLY A 78 -4.62 1.50 4.65
N ALA A 79 -4.31 2.03 5.83
CA ALA A 79 -3.01 2.62 6.11
C ALA A 79 -1.94 1.52 6.20
N CYS A 80 -0.75 1.79 5.66
CA CYS A 80 0.36 0.85 5.65
C CYS A 80 1.46 1.33 6.59
N ASP A 81 1.87 0.46 7.51
CA ASP A 81 3.07 0.64 8.30
C ASP A 81 4.22 -0.11 7.63
N TYR A 82 5.23 0.62 7.17
CA TYR A 82 6.38 0.06 6.46
C TYR A 82 7.54 -0.18 7.42
N THR A 83 8.26 -1.26 7.21
CA THR A 83 9.50 -1.57 7.92
C THR A 83 10.61 -1.89 6.92
N PHE A 84 11.71 -1.16 7.02
CA PHE A 84 12.93 -1.45 6.28
C PHE A 84 13.84 -2.34 7.11
N THR A 85 14.23 -3.47 6.55
CA THR A 85 15.30 -4.31 7.08
C THR A 85 16.56 -4.08 6.25
N ILE A 86 17.59 -3.50 6.86
CA ILE A 86 18.85 -3.15 6.20
C ILE A 86 19.98 -4.02 6.78
N HIS A 87 20.71 -4.69 5.89
CA HIS A 87 21.88 -5.48 6.23
C HIS A 87 23.11 -4.98 5.48
N HIS A 88 24.09 -4.47 6.23
CA HIS A 88 25.37 -4.03 5.69
C HIS A 88 26.46 -4.05 6.77
N LYS A 89 27.67 -4.51 6.42
CA LYS A 89 28.80 -4.63 7.35
C LYS A 89 29.17 -3.30 8.03
N LYS A 90 29.11 -2.19 7.30
CA LYS A 90 29.40 -0.85 7.85
C LYS A 90 28.37 -0.44 8.91
N ILE A 91 27.10 -0.71 8.67
CA ILE A 91 26.02 -0.37 9.60
C ILE A 91 26.09 -1.25 10.85
N ASN A 92 26.48 -2.52 10.68
CA ASN A 92 26.74 -3.42 11.81
C ASN A 92 27.91 -2.96 12.69
N ALA A 93 28.87 -2.23 12.12
CA ALA A 93 30.02 -1.70 12.83
C ALA A 93 29.79 -0.29 13.41
N MET A 94 28.64 0.34 13.13
CA MET A 94 28.28 1.64 13.70
C MET A 94 27.95 1.50 15.18
N SER A 95 28.33 2.50 15.95
CA SER A 95 27.82 2.70 17.30
C SER A 95 26.31 2.97 17.29
N GLU A 96 25.67 2.86 18.46
CA GLU A 96 24.25 3.17 18.59
C GLU A 96 23.94 4.63 18.22
N GLU A 97 24.83 5.56 18.58
CA GLU A 97 24.72 6.99 18.24
C GLU A 97 24.77 7.22 16.72
N GLU A 98 25.80 6.69 16.04
CA GLU A 98 25.93 6.78 14.58
C GLU A 98 24.73 6.17 13.85
N ARG A 99 24.13 5.13 14.44
CA ARG A 99 22.97 4.44 13.88
C ARG A 99 21.68 5.22 14.06
N GLU A 100 21.51 5.96 15.17
CA GLU A 100 20.38 6.86 15.36
C GLU A 100 20.48 8.10 14.44
N ASP A 101 21.68 8.63 14.22
CA ASP A 101 21.91 9.68 13.22
C ASP A 101 21.53 9.19 11.82
N PHE A 102 22.03 8.01 11.45
CA PHE A 102 21.71 7.35 10.19
C PHE A 102 20.20 7.08 10.03
N ARG A 103 19.52 6.66 11.10
CA ARG A 103 18.05 6.48 11.11
C ARG A 103 17.34 7.81 10.90
N THR A 104 17.80 8.87 11.54
CA THR A 104 17.20 10.21 11.43
C THR A 104 17.29 10.74 10.00
N GLU A 105 18.45 10.57 9.36
CA GLU A 105 18.63 10.94 7.95
C GLU A 105 17.73 10.13 7.02
N LEU A 106 17.66 8.80 7.22
CA LEU A 106 16.76 7.94 6.45
C LEU A 106 15.30 8.34 6.61
N SER A 107 14.88 8.68 7.83
CA SER A 107 13.52 9.12 8.12
C SER A 107 13.17 10.43 7.41
N GLN A 108 14.13 11.36 7.27
CA GLN A 108 13.90 12.61 6.54
C GLN A 108 13.72 12.38 5.04
N ILE A 109 14.51 11.47 4.45
CA ILE A 109 14.44 11.14 3.02
C ILE A 109 13.15 10.38 2.69
N CYS A 110 12.71 9.54 3.64
CA CYS A 110 11.53 8.71 3.49
C CYS A 110 10.25 9.39 4.00
N ALA A 111 10.30 10.63 4.51
CA ALA A 111 9.12 11.32 5.03
C ALA A 111 7.98 11.33 3.99
N VAL A 112 6.93 10.57 4.28
CA VAL A 112 5.72 10.49 3.45
C VAL A 112 4.63 11.31 4.14
N SER A 113 3.95 12.15 3.37
CA SER A 113 2.92 13.08 3.85
C SER A 113 1.63 12.40 4.36
N ASP A 114 1.55 11.07 4.33
CA ASP A 114 0.28 10.32 4.30
C ASP A 114 0.02 9.52 5.59
N GLY A 115 0.53 9.95 6.75
CA GLY A 115 0.32 9.22 8.03
C GLY A 115 0.95 7.83 8.09
N THR A 116 1.79 7.50 7.10
CA THR A 116 2.54 6.26 6.97
C THR A 116 3.69 6.23 7.97
N THR A 117 3.72 5.23 8.85
CA THR A 117 4.84 5.04 9.78
C THR A 117 5.94 4.22 9.09
N ILE A 118 7.19 4.67 9.19
CA ILE A 118 8.34 3.96 8.66
C ILE A 118 9.28 3.59 9.80
N SER A 119 9.53 2.29 9.96
CA SER A 119 10.47 1.74 10.95
C SER A 119 11.71 1.16 10.29
N TYR A 120 12.82 1.12 11.02
CA TYR A 120 14.11 0.65 10.52
C TYR A 120 14.72 -0.40 11.46
N GLU A 121 14.92 -1.59 10.92
CA GLU A 121 15.56 -2.72 11.57
C GLU A 121 16.91 -3.03 10.92
N TYR A 122 17.90 -3.32 11.76
CA TYR A 122 19.26 -3.64 11.33
C TYR A 122 19.57 -5.07 11.73
N LEU A 123 19.83 -5.92 10.74
CA LEU A 123 20.29 -7.29 11.00
C LEU A 123 21.77 -7.22 11.39
N LEU A 124 22.01 -7.22 12.70
CA LEU A 124 23.35 -7.30 13.27
C LEU A 124 23.78 -8.76 13.26
N THR A 125 24.81 -9.09 12.48
CA THR A 125 25.44 -10.41 12.52
C THR A 125 26.68 -10.32 13.37
N ASP A 126 26.70 -11.01 14.51
CA ASP A 126 27.90 -11.26 15.29
C ASP A 126 28.81 -12.19 14.48
N PHE A 127 29.86 -11.64 13.85
CA PHE A 127 30.95 -12.41 13.25
C PHE A 127 32.24 -12.16 14.04
#